data_AF-A0AAV9ZJZ8-F1
#
_entry.id   AF-A0AAV9ZJZ8-F1
#
_cell.length_a   1.000
_cell.length_b   1.000
_cell.length_c   1.000
_cell.angle_alpha   90.00
_cell.angle_beta   90.00
_cell.angle_gamma   90.00
#
_symmetry.space_group_name_H-M   'P 1'
#
loop_
_entity.id
_entity.type
_entity.pdbx_description
1 polymer ?
#
loop_
_entity_poly.entity_id
_entity_poly.type
_entity_poly.pdbx_seq_one_letter_code
_entity_poly.pdbx_strand_id
1 'polypeptide(L)'
;MSSPTGTSLPSALPQSSLTHSASQSASSPQHTTTLTEDPHAKIRRNIRDYVMEDLNRDMIMTTVVCLHAAVARRSYGNERRFLCPPPRVLVEGLAWQMKRQVLTMSVVSEHGENLCEHAEPLDNNMTSTFKVLYISGEARTKSVHLSLKISEPSNVDSDPGHTWATFNSAPILAIAKPSTTTSKMSTWIVSGKPVSLFHRIHSQTVSTRYMTMDHGTLSASKDAWSAFSMHIVPPATDTPSTGHLHPITHGCSIILTDTCSGISSPVLIVRKVSKGTVCQNDGNPVNQMEKIALQRVNSDGTRCYLSTPRLAFARREDNMHLSATGSSEQGESYALSFQPPHTRYQVENGVQIEVDDLDDHLCWTIVGISKLQYTFFDARALNDSPPHMPITPFPTLSTSPAYCEISNTLELAGNFSYADSTTGERLLLDIYIGSLGPLPARTHQIEGVTGTTVAIVQMPSIGEVIRVLEKDTLKAAEGSSLPLLFIRPTDSVGYRMGPTMGLLRQALRVL
;
A
#
# COMPACT_ATOMS: atom_id res chain seq x y z
N MET A 1 -36.01 77.05 -42.00
CA MET A 1 -35.52 78.43 -41.78
C MET A 1 -34.35 78.35 -40.82
N SER A 2 -33.36 79.18 -41.10
CA SER A 2 -31.95 79.11 -40.75
C SER A 2 -31.64 79.30 -39.25
N SER A 3 -30.65 78.54 -38.76
CA SER A 3 -29.46 79.01 -38.00
C SER A 3 -29.14 78.11 -36.78
N PRO A 4 -27.98 77.44 -36.77
CA PRO A 4 -27.38 76.84 -35.57
C PRO A 4 -26.10 77.59 -35.15
N THR A 5 -25.71 77.52 -33.88
CA THR A 5 -24.33 77.31 -33.38
C THR A 5 -24.27 77.50 -31.86
N GLY A 6 -23.62 76.55 -31.18
CA GLY A 6 -23.34 76.61 -29.75
C GLY A 6 -22.56 75.36 -29.34
N THR A 7 -21.26 75.51 -29.12
CA THR A 7 -20.32 74.47 -28.70
C THR A 7 -19.57 74.98 -27.48
N SER A 8 -19.35 74.14 -26.46
CA SER A 8 -18.63 74.46 -25.23
C SER A 8 -17.60 73.39 -24.89
N LEU A 9 -16.40 73.83 -24.46
CA LEU A 9 -15.48 73.29 -23.43
C LEU A 9 -14.02 73.82 -23.64
N PRO A 10 -13.13 73.77 -22.62
CA PRO A 10 -12.32 74.92 -22.18
C PRO A 10 -10.80 74.67 -22.25
N SER A 11 -9.98 75.66 -21.83
CA SER A 11 -8.73 75.51 -21.03
C SER A 11 -7.93 76.83 -20.98
N ALA A 12 -7.46 77.23 -19.79
CA ALA A 12 -6.52 78.33 -19.61
C ALA A 12 -5.42 77.96 -18.58
N LEU A 13 -4.17 78.16 -19.00
CA LEU A 13 -2.89 78.30 -18.26
C LEU A 13 -2.93 79.56 -17.34
N PRO A 14 -1.96 79.87 -16.41
CA PRO A 14 -0.50 79.79 -16.64
C PRO A 14 0.51 79.69 -15.44
N GLN A 15 1.80 79.49 -15.81
CA GLN A 15 3.08 80.10 -15.31
C GLN A 15 3.53 79.98 -13.82
N SER A 16 4.64 79.28 -13.51
CA SER A 16 6.05 79.74 -13.27
C SER A 16 6.21 80.73 -12.09
N SER A 17 7.18 80.71 -11.16
CA SER A 17 8.45 80.00 -10.87
C SER A 17 9.03 80.68 -9.61
N LEU A 18 9.76 79.99 -8.72
CA LEU A 18 11.04 80.42 -8.10
C LEU A 18 11.42 79.63 -6.82
N THR A 19 12.65 79.16 -6.89
CA THR A 19 13.59 78.53 -5.97
C THR A 19 13.75 79.10 -4.55
N HIS A 20 13.92 78.22 -3.55
CA HIS A 20 14.99 78.34 -2.56
C HIS A 20 15.48 76.96 -2.08
N SER A 21 16.80 76.88 -1.96
CA SER A 21 17.65 75.72 -1.70
C SER A 21 17.91 75.50 -0.21
N ALA A 22 17.94 74.23 0.24
CA ALA A 22 18.87 73.71 1.24
C ALA A 22 18.88 72.16 1.26
N SER A 23 20.06 71.61 0.94
CA SER A 23 20.66 70.29 1.27
C SER A 23 20.27 69.68 2.62
N GLN A 24 20.30 68.37 2.92
CA GLN A 24 20.87 67.15 2.31
C GLN A 24 20.36 65.95 3.15
N SER A 25 19.98 64.84 2.53
CA SER A 25 20.38 63.48 2.94
C SER A 25 19.87 62.46 1.92
N ALA A 26 20.81 61.67 1.38
CA ALA A 26 20.66 60.79 0.24
C ALA A 26 19.66 59.64 0.46
N SER A 27 18.81 59.41 -0.54
CA SER A 27 18.08 58.15 -0.74
C SER A 27 18.29 57.68 -2.17
N SER A 28 19.14 56.67 -2.35
CA SER A 28 19.22 55.92 -3.62
C SER A 28 17.93 55.11 -3.83
N PRO A 29 17.40 54.99 -5.06
CA PRO A 29 16.14 54.28 -5.29
C PRO A 29 16.36 52.77 -5.20
N GLN A 30 15.62 52.10 -4.32
CA GLN A 30 15.48 50.65 -4.32
C GLN A 30 14.70 50.22 -5.57
N HIS A 31 15.40 49.67 -6.55
CA HIS A 31 14.80 48.77 -7.54
C HIS A 31 14.50 47.46 -6.83
N THR A 32 13.22 47.19 -6.55
CA THR A 32 12.75 45.92 -6.03
C THR A 32 12.77 44.88 -7.15
N THR A 33 13.91 44.24 -7.36
CA THR A 33 14.02 43.04 -8.18
C THR A 33 13.40 41.89 -7.40
N THR A 34 12.22 41.43 -7.81
CA THR A 34 11.69 40.14 -7.37
C THR A 34 12.61 39.05 -7.91
N LEU A 35 13.61 38.65 -7.11
CA LEU A 35 14.46 37.49 -7.39
C LEU A 35 13.54 36.26 -7.44
N THR A 36 13.38 35.69 -8.63
CA THR A 36 12.79 34.36 -8.83
C THR A 36 13.58 33.36 -8.01
N GLU A 37 12.99 32.85 -6.93
CA GLU A 37 13.58 31.85 -6.05
C GLU A 37 14.02 30.62 -6.86
N ASP A 38 15.24 30.12 -6.63
CA ASP A 38 15.75 28.89 -7.26
C ASP A 38 14.73 27.75 -7.05
N PRO A 39 14.18 27.13 -8.11
CA PRO A 39 13.17 26.09 -7.97
C PRO A 39 13.66 24.92 -7.10
N HIS A 40 14.95 24.60 -7.18
CA HIS A 40 15.56 23.57 -6.34
C HIS A 40 15.69 24.01 -4.87
N ALA A 41 15.89 25.30 -4.59
CA ALA A 41 15.90 25.82 -3.23
C ALA A 41 14.54 25.63 -2.54
N LYS A 42 13.43 25.89 -3.27
CA LYS A 42 12.08 25.63 -2.77
C LYS A 42 11.84 24.14 -2.54
N ILE A 43 12.23 23.29 -3.49
CA ILE A 43 12.13 21.82 -3.36
C ILE A 43 12.90 21.32 -2.12
N ARG A 44 14.16 21.73 -1.95
CA ARG A 44 14.98 21.36 -0.79
C ARG A 44 14.33 21.80 0.53
N ARG A 45 13.68 22.96 0.56
CA ARG A 45 12.94 23.46 1.73
C ARG A 45 11.72 22.58 2.02
N ASN A 46 10.87 22.33 1.02
CA ASN A 46 9.68 21.50 1.18
C ASN A 46 10.03 20.06 1.62
N ILE A 47 11.09 19.48 1.07
CA ILE A 47 11.59 18.16 1.49
C ILE A 47 12.10 18.21 2.93
N ARG A 48 12.80 19.27 3.33
CA ARG A 48 13.27 19.42 4.71
C ARG A 48 12.10 19.46 5.68
N ASP A 49 11.11 20.31 5.41
CA ASP A 49 9.93 20.46 6.25
C ASP A 49 9.22 19.08 6.39
N TYR A 50 9.19 18.31 5.31
CA TYR A 50 8.72 16.92 5.32
C TYR A 50 9.55 15.97 6.20
N VAL A 51 10.89 15.94 6.07
CA VAL A 51 11.75 15.01 6.84
C VAL A 51 11.69 15.33 8.35
N MET A 52 11.49 16.60 8.70
CA MET A 52 11.41 17.07 10.08
C MET A 52 10.08 16.73 10.79
N GLU A 53 8.98 16.63 10.05
CA GLU A 53 7.63 16.41 10.59
C GLU A 53 7.18 14.93 10.51
N ASP A 54 7.96 14.01 11.07
CA ASP A 54 7.52 12.61 11.27
C ASP A 54 6.39 12.47 12.33
N LEU A 55 5.90 13.59 12.88
CA LEU A 55 4.90 13.64 13.96
C LEU A 55 3.63 14.48 13.67
N ASN A 56 3.51 15.15 12.51
CA ASN A 56 2.27 15.85 12.15
C ASN A 56 1.89 15.57 10.68
N ARG A 57 0.92 14.65 10.51
CA ARG A 57 0.53 13.97 9.26
C ARG A 57 -0.28 14.84 8.28
N ASP A 58 0.12 16.10 8.05
CA ASP A 58 -0.56 16.96 7.07
C ASP A 58 0.27 17.18 5.79
N MET A 59 -0.21 16.55 4.71
CA MET A 59 -0.35 17.14 3.37
C MET A 59 0.72 17.07 2.27
N ILE A 60 1.99 16.66 2.44
CA ILE A 60 2.91 16.70 1.26
C ILE A 60 2.92 15.42 0.42
N MET A 61 2.98 14.23 1.04
CA MET A 61 3.06 12.96 0.31
C MET A 61 1.74 12.21 0.25
N THR A 62 1.44 11.66 -0.93
CA THR A 62 0.35 10.72 -1.15
C THR A 62 0.93 9.32 -1.32
N THR A 63 0.46 8.39 -0.49
CA THR A 63 0.80 6.97 -0.57
C THR A 63 -0.44 6.18 -0.94
N VAL A 64 -0.37 5.47 -2.06
CA VAL A 64 -1.39 4.53 -2.51
C VAL A 64 -0.94 3.13 -2.10
N VAL A 65 -1.69 2.49 -1.22
CA VAL A 65 -1.48 1.10 -0.78
C VAL A 65 -2.63 0.25 -1.30
N CYS A 66 -2.34 -0.82 -2.03
CA CYS A 66 -3.35 -1.83 -2.36
C CYS A 66 -2.95 -3.19 -1.79
N LEU A 67 -3.84 -3.75 -0.98
CA LEU A 67 -3.74 -5.10 -0.43
C LEU A 67 -4.66 -6.03 -1.21
N HIS A 68 -4.16 -7.19 -1.61
CA HIS A 68 -4.94 -8.18 -2.36
C HIS A 68 -4.47 -9.60 -2.05
N ALA A 69 -5.32 -10.60 -2.37
CA ALA A 69 -4.92 -12.00 -2.26
C ALA A 69 -3.77 -12.32 -3.23
N ALA A 70 -2.81 -13.13 -2.78
CA ALA A 70 -1.69 -13.63 -3.60
C ALA A 70 -2.12 -14.72 -4.59
N VAL A 71 -3.28 -15.35 -4.35
CA VAL A 71 -3.89 -16.33 -5.25
C VAL A 71 -5.38 -16.02 -5.45
N ALA A 72 -5.94 -16.51 -6.55
CA ALA A 72 -7.34 -16.33 -6.87
C ALA A 72 -7.92 -17.56 -7.55
N ARG A 73 -9.19 -17.87 -7.28
CA ARG A 73 -9.88 -18.99 -7.91
C ARG A 73 -10.52 -18.56 -9.23
N ARG A 74 -10.34 -19.37 -10.27
CA ARG A 74 -10.99 -19.14 -11.56
C ARG A 74 -12.51 -19.33 -11.47
N SER A 75 -13.23 -18.47 -12.18
CA SER A 75 -14.64 -18.64 -12.54
C SER A 75 -14.81 -19.71 -13.62
N TYR A 76 -15.97 -20.34 -13.73
CA TYR A 76 -16.26 -21.36 -14.74
C TYR A 76 -17.68 -21.21 -15.28
N GLY A 77 -17.83 -21.24 -16.60
CA GLY A 77 -19.12 -21.00 -17.24
C GLY A 77 -19.71 -19.66 -16.80
N ASN A 78 -20.95 -19.69 -16.31
CA ASN A 78 -21.63 -18.49 -15.80
C ASN A 78 -21.36 -18.19 -14.32
N GLU A 79 -20.61 -19.04 -13.60
CA GLU A 79 -20.29 -18.83 -12.18
C GLU A 79 -19.26 -17.71 -12.02
N ARG A 80 -19.53 -16.71 -11.18
CA ARG A 80 -18.56 -15.66 -10.81
C ARG A 80 -17.96 -15.92 -9.44
N ARG A 81 -16.67 -16.29 -9.41
CA ARG A 81 -15.89 -16.41 -8.18
C ARG A 81 -15.09 -15.14 -7.94
N PHE A 82 -15.66 -14.26 -7.13
CA PHE A 82 -14.99 -13.01 -6.78
C PHE A 82 -13.68 -13.25 -6.02
N LEU A 83 -12.73 -12.32 -6.21
CA LEU A 83 -11.47 -12.29 -5.47
C LEU A 83 -11.74 -12.21 -3.96
N CYS A 84 -11.03 -13.01 -3.18
CA CYS A 84 -11.31 -13.19 -1.75
C CYS A 84 -10.00 -13.32 -0.94
N PRO A 85 -9.69 -12.39 -0.02
CA PRO A 85 -10.47 -11.18 0.27
C PRO A 85 -10.53 -10.21 -0.92
N PRO A 86 -11.55 -9.34 -0.99
CA PRO A 86 -11.66 -8.35 -2.05
C PRO A 86 -10.48 -7.38 -1.95
N PRO A 87 -9.80 -7.06 -3.07
CA PRO A 87 -8.71 -6.11 -3.04
C PRO A 87 -9.15 -4.77 -2.43
N ARG A 88 -8.31 -4.20 -1.58
CA ARG A 88 -8.59 -2.95 -0.87
C ARG A 88 -7.47 -1.95 -1.13
N VAL A 89 -7.85 -0.76 -1.57
CA VAL A 89 -6.97 0.39 -1.75
C VAL A 89 -7.15 1.33 -0.57
N LEU A 90 -6.05 1.76 0.02
CA LEU A 90 -5.96 2.83 1.01
C LEU A 90 -5.09 3.94 0.43
N VAL A 91 -5.57 5.18 0.51
CA VAL A 91 -4.82 6.37 0.11
C VAL A 91 -4.52 7.17 1.37
N GLU A 92 -3.24 7.28 1.71
CA GLU A 92 -2.78 8.18 2.77
C GLU A 92 -2.26 9.47 2.15
N GLY A 93 -2.59 10.63 2.71
CA GLY A 93 -2.20 11.94 2.18
C GLY A 93 -3.31 12.63 1.38
N LEU A 94 -3.11 13.92 1.11
CA LEU A 94 -4.13 14.83 0.56
C LEU A 94 -3.74 15.47 -0.78
N ALA A 95 -2.62 15.05 -1.40
CA ALA A 95 -2.23 15.66 -2.68
C ALA A 95 -3.29 15.45 -3.76
N TRP A 96 -3.45 16.43 -4.65
CA TRP A 96 -4.23 16.31 -5.89
C TRP A 96 -5.70 15.93 -5.74
N GLN A 97 -6.32 16.36 -4.62
CA GLN A 97 -7.75 16.16 -4.36
C GLN A 97 -8.18 14.70 -4.52
N MET A 98 -7.39 13.74 -4.00
CA MET A 98 -7.62 12.30 -4.15
C MET A 98 -9.07 11.86 -3.93
N LYS A 99 -9.80 12.48 -2.98
CA LYS A 99 -11.24 12.21 -2.73
C LYS A 99 -12.16 12.39 -3.94
N ARG A 100 -11.78 13.23 -4.91
CA ARG A 100 -12.56 13.50 -6.13
C ARG A 100 -12.20 12.59 -7.29
N GLN A 101 -11.12 11.81 -7.16
CA GLN A 101 -10.60 10.97 -8.22
C GLN A 101 -11.41 9.67 -8.30
N VAL A 102 -11.42 9.05 -9.47
CA VAL A 102 -12.05 7.74 -9.71
C VAL A 102 -10.97 6.68 -9.72
N LEU A 103 -11.15 5.62 -8.92
CA LEU A 103 -10.27 4.46 -8.92
C LEU A 103 -10.91 3.35 -9.76
N THR A 104 -10.22 2.93 -10.79
CA THR A 104 -10.64 1.82 -11.65
C THR A 104 -9.63 0.71 -11.51
N MET A 105 -10.08 -0.50 -11.17
CA MET A 105 -9.21 -1.66 -11.06
C MET A 105 -9.60 -2.74 -12.05
N SER A 106 -8.60 -3.23 -12.76
CA SER A 106 -8.76 -4.25 -13.79
C SER A 106 -7.95 -5.50 -13.44
N VAL A 107 -8.49 -6.68 -13.72
CA VAL A 107 -7.79 -7.96 -13.68
C VAL A 107 -7.21 -8.21 -15.06
N VAL A 108 -5.89 -8.18 -15.18
CA VAL A 108 -5.20 -8.26 -16.46
C VAL A 108 -4.45 -9.59 -16.58
N SER A 109 -4.62 -10.28 -17.70
CA SER A 109 -3.94 -11.55 -17.98
C SER A 109 -2.44 -11.35 -18.21
N GLU A 110 -1.66 -12.43 -18.16
CA GLU A 110 -0.24 -12.42 -18.55
C GLU A 110 0.00 -11.98 -20.00
N HIS A 111 -1.03 -12.02 -20.86
CA HIS A 111 -1.00 -11.58 -22.25
C HIS A 111 -1.46 -10.12 -22.43
N GLY A 112 -1.76 -9.41 -21.34
CA GLY A 112 -2.21 -8.01 -21.38
C GLY A 112 -3.72 -7.82 -21.62
N GLU A 113 -4.50 -8.90 -21.65
CA GLU A 113 -5.94 -8.83 -21.86
C GLU A 113 -6.65 -8.41 -20.57
N ASN A 114 -7.55 -7.43 -20.65
CA ASN A 114 -8.39 -7.03 -19.52
C ASN A 114 -9.57 -8.02 -19.38
N LEU A 115 -9.57 -8.80 -18.30
CA LEU A 115 -10.54 -9.86 -18.06
C LEU A 115 -11.79 -9.38 -17.32
N CYS A 116 -11.63 -8.35 -16.50
CA CYS A 116 -12.67 -7.80 -15.64
C CYS A 116 -12.19 -6.44 -15.14
N GLU A 117 -13.06 -5.43 -15.20
CA GLU A 117 -12.78 -4.10 -14.73
C GLU A 117 -13.93 -3.61 -13.86
N HIS A 118 -13.61 -2.85 -12.82
CA HIS A 118 -14.59 -2.25 -11.93
C HIS A 118 -14.07 -0.91 -11.41
N ALA A 119 -14.94 0.09 -11.38
CA ALA A 119 -14.65 1.41 -10.83
C ALA A 119 -15.35 1.57 -9.48
N GLU A 120 -14.62 2.08 -8.49
CA GLU A 120 -15.14 2.41 -7.17
C GLU A 120 -14.57 3.77 -6.74
N PRO A 121 -15.38 4.67 -6.18
CA PRO A 121 -14.86 5.88 -5.56
C PRO A 121 -14.09 5.56 -4.28
N LEU A 122 -13.38 6.56 -3.76
CA LEU A 122 -12.86 6.53 -2.39
C LEU A 122 -13.97 6.90 -1.41
N ASP A 123 -14.02 6.20 -0.28
CA ASP A 123 -14.90 6.51 0.82
C ASP A 123 -14.35 7.66 1.71
N ASN A 124 -15.09 7.98 2.78
CA ASN A 124 -14.69 9.04 3.72
C ASN A 124 -13.36 8.75 4.44
N ASN A 125 -12.97 7.48 4.51
CA ASN A 125 -11.74 6.99 5.14
C ASN A 125 -10.60 6.82 4.13
N MET A 126 -10.71 7.45 2.94
CA MET A 126 -9.74 7.33 1.85
C MET A 126 -9.47 5.87 1.44
N THR A 127 -10.49 5.03 1.55
CA THR A 127 -10.42 3.61 1.26
C THR A 127 -11.38 3.25 0.12
N SER A 128 -11.02 2.26 -0.68
CA SER A 128 -11.90 1.69 -1.70
C SER A 128 -11.73 0.17 -1.75
N THR A 129 -12.83 -0.58 -1.85
CA THR A 129 -12.82 -2.05 -1.81
C THR A 129 -13.54 -2.64 -3.01
N PHE A 130 -12.85 -3.45 -3.79
CA PHE A 130 -13.37 -3.96 -5.07
C PHE A 130 -13.95 -5.36 -4.91
N LYS A 131 -15.24 -5.43 -4.56
CA LYS A 131 -15.93 -6.68 -4.18
C LYS A 131 -16.35 -7.58 -5.36
N VAL A 132 -16.34 -7.05 -6.59
CA VAL A 132 -16.92 -7.72 -7.78
C VAL A 132 -15.89 -8.17 -8.81
N LEU A 133 -14.59 -8.05 -8.53
CA LEU A 133 -13.55 -8.52 -9.43
C LEU A 133 -13.46 -10.05 -9.43
N TYR A 134 -13.26 -10.66 -10.60
CA TYR A 134 -13.07 -12.10 -10.75
C TYR A 134 -12.17 -12.43 -11.94
N ILE A 135 -11.65 -13.65 -12.00
CA ILE A 135 -10.92 -14.16 -13.16
C ILE A 135 -11.89 -14.92 -14.05
N SER A 136 -12.18 -14.40 -15.24
CA SER A 136 -13.04 -15.08 -16.23
C SER A 136 -12.50 -16.47 -16.58
N GLY A 137 -13.39 -17.45 -16.71
CA GLY A 137 -13.02 -18.85 -16.97
C GLY A 137 -12.48 -19.12 -18.37
N GLU A 138 -12.75 -18.23 -19.32
CA GLU A 138 -12.22 -18.27 -20.68
C GLU A 138 -10.70 -18.02 -20.70
N ALA A 139 -10.21 -17.25 -19.72
CA ALA A 139 -8.80 -16.98 -19.56
C ALA A 139 -8.06 -18.25 -19.10
N ARG A 140 -7.38 -18.93 -20.03
CA ARG A 140 -6.50 -20.07 -19.73
C ARG A 140 -5.18 -19.64 -19.05
N THR A 141 -5.15 -18.46 -18.43
CA THR A 141 -3.95 -17.84 -17.87
C THR A 141 -3.54 -18.46 -16.53
N LYS A 142 -2.25 -18.71 -16.34
CA LYS A 142 -1.71 -19.26 -15.08
C LYS A 142 -1.63 -18.19 -13.98
N SER A 143 -1.46 -16.94 -14.36
CA SER A 143 -1.35 -15.81 -13.46
C SER A 143 -1.93 -14.55 -14.07
N VAL A 144 -2.59 -13.75 -13.22
CA VAL A 144 -3.09 -12.42 -13.57
C VAL A 144 -2.36 -11.38 -12.72
N HIS A 145 -2.52 -10.10 -13.02
CA HIS A 145 -2.19 -9.03 -12.09
C HIS A 145 -3.35 -8.04 -12.01
N LEU A 146 -3.35 -7.21 -10.96
CA LEU A 146 -4.28 -6.10 -10.84
C LEU A 146 -3.63 -4.85 -11.41
N SER A 147 -4.38 -4.10 -12.21
CA SER A 147 -4.00 -2.78 -12.69
C SER A 147 -4.95 -1.75 -12.08
N LEU A 148 -4.45 -0.93 -11.17
CA LEU A 148 -5.19 0.15 -10.53
C LEU A 148 -4.90 1.46 -11.26
N LYS A 149 -5.91 2.03 -11.91
CA LYS A 149 -5.87 3.33 -12.56
C LYS A 149 -6.52 4.38 -11.66
N ILE A 150 -5.94 5.57 -11.64
CA ILE A 150 -6.52 6.74 -11.00
C ILE A 150 -6.71 7.81 -12.07
N SER A 151 -7.95 8.27 -12.21
CA SER A 151 -8.35 9.22 -13.23
C SER A 151 -9.17 10.35 -12.64
N GLU A 152 -9.08 11.51 -13.28
CA GLU A 152 -9.97 12.62 -13.01
C GLU A 152 -11.43 12.23 -13.35
N PRO A 153 -12.43 12.74 -12.61
CA PRO A 153 -13.82 12.52 -12.94
C PRO A 153 -14.13 13.21 -14.28
N SER A 154 -14.76 12.49 -15.21
CA SER A 154 -15.20 13.11 -16.47
C SER A 154 -16.53 13.85 -16.27
N ASN A 155 -16.64 15.06 -16.84
CA ASN A 155 -17.89 15.83 -16.88
C ASN A 155 -18.77 15.44 -18.09
N VAL A 156 -18.29 14.52 -18.93
CA VAL A 156 -18.94 14.09 -20.17
C VAL A 156 -19.01 12.56 -20.15
N ASP A 157 -20.21 12.01 -20.29
CA ASP A 157 -20.49 10.56 -20.18
C ASP A 157 -19.69 9.68 -21.17
N SER A 158 -19.05 10.28 -22.18
CA SER A 158 -18.38 9.61 -23.29
C SER A 158 -16.85 9.60 -23.22
N ASP A 159 -16.23 10.32 -22.28
CA ASP A 159 -14.76 10.42 -22.18
C ASP A 159 -14.26 9.73 -20.90
N PRO A 160 -13.45 8.66 -20.99
CA PRO A 160 -12.75 8.14 -19.82
C PRO A 160 -11.80 9.24 -19.34
N GLY A 161 -12.12 9.86 -18.19
CA GLY A 161 -11.37 11.00 -17.67
C GLY A 161 -9.86 10.76 -17.63
N HIS A 162 -9.10 11.86 -17.67
CA HIS A 162 -7.64 11.83 -17.76
C HIS A 162 -7.01 10.92 -16.71
N THR A 163 -6.41 9.81 -17.15
CA THR A 163 -5.73 8.85 -16.28
C THR A 163 -4.31 9.33 -16.02
N TRP A 164 -4.06 9.82 -14.81
CA TRP A 164 -2.76 10.37 -14.42
C TRP A 164 -1.90 9.39 -13.63
N ALA A 165 -2.44 8.24 -13.19
CA ALA A 165 -1.65 7.16 -12.59
C ALA A 165 -2.16 5.76 -12.93
N THR A 166 -1.24 4.81 -13.11
CA THR A 166 -1.52 3.37 -13.25
C THR A 166 -0.53 2.53 -12.44
N PHE A 167 -1.03 1.71 -11.52
CA PHE A 167 -0.24 0.85 -10.63
C PHE A 167 -0.52 -0.61 -10.91
N ASN A 168 0.52 -1.38 -11.19
CA ASN A 168 0.40 -2.82 -11.42
C ASN A 168 0.84 -3.60 -10.18
N SER A 169 0.07 -4.62 -9.82
CA SER A 169 0.38 -5.52 -8.72
C SER A 169 1.43 -6.57 -9.10
N ALA A 170 1.99 -7.23 -8.09
CA ALA A 170 2.68 -8.50 -8.31
C ALA A 170 1.70 -9.55 -8.89
N PRO A 171 2.20 -10.59 -9.59
CA PRO A 171 1.35 -11.65 -10.12
C PRO A 171 0.52 -12.36 -9.05
N ILE A 172 -0.73 -12.65 -9.39
CA ILE A 172 -1.70 -13.44 -8.62
C ILE A 172 -1.85 -14.79 -9.32
N LEU A 173 -1.59 -15.87 -8.59
CA LEU A 173 -1.70 -17.22 -9.15
C LEU A 173 -3.18 -17.60 -9.34
N ALA A 174 -3.56 -17.95 -10.56
CA ALA A 174 -4.93 -18.36 -10.91
C ALA A 174 -5.10 -19.87 -10.72
N ILE A 175 -5.78 -20.28 -9.65
CA ILE A 175 -5.97 -21.68 -9.27
C ILE A 175 -7.39 -22.19 -9.59
N ALA A 176 -7.50 -23.47 -9.96
CA ALA A 176 -8.81 -24.11 -10.17
C ALA A 176 -9.48 -24.52 -8.84
N LYS A 177 -8.68 -25.15 -7.97
CA LYS A 177 -9.03 -25.65 -6.64
C LYS A 177 -7.81 -25.47 -5.72
N PRO A 178 -8.01 -25.39 -4.39
CA PRO A 178 -6.90 -25.50 -3.44
C PRO A 178 -6.12 -26.79 -3.74
N SER A 179 -4.79 -26.69 -3.85
CA SER A 179 -3.97 -27.86 -4.17
C SER A 179 -3.94 -28.82 -2.99
N THR A 180 -4.27 -30.09 -3.23
CA THR A 180 -4.01 -31.17 -2.26
C THR A 180 -2.54 -31.63 -2.29
N THR A 181 -1.82 -31.30 -3.36
CA THR A 181 -0.42 -31.65 -3.54
C THR A 181 0.49 -30.60 -2.89
N THR A 182 1.28 -31.03 -1.91
CA THR A 182 2.22 -30.20 -1.14
C THR A 182 3.51 -29.85 -1.89
N SER A 183 3.72 -30.34 -3.11
CA SER A 183 5.02 -30.29 -3.81
C SER A 183 5.51 -28.90 -4.27
N LYS A 184 4.66 -27.86 -4.30
CA LYS A 184 5.03 -26.54 -4.88
C LYS A 184 5.15 -25.46 -3.80
N MET A 185 6.35 -24.96 -3.56
CA MET A 185 6.60 -23.90 -2.56
C MET A 185 5.76 -22.62 -2.79
N SER A 186 5.42 -22.31 -4.05
CA SER A 186 4.62 -21.13 -4.40
C SER A 186 3.18 -21.18 -3.88
N THR A 187 2.69 -22.35 -3.44
CA THR A 187 1.34 -22.52 -2.89
C THR A 187 1.33 -22.59 -1.37
N TRP A 188 2.46 -22.39 -0.68
CA TRP A 188 2.53 -22.48 0.77
C TRP A 188 2.26 -21.13 1.45
N ILE A 189 1.77 -21.20 2.68
CA ILE A 189 1.82 -20.10 3.64
C ILE A 189 3.20 -20.12 4.31
N VAL A 190 3.85 -18.96 4.38
CA VAL A 190 5.22 -18.82 4.87
C VAL A 190 5.25 -17.89 6.07
N SER A 191 6.07 -18.24 7.08
CA SER A 191 6.22 -17.43 8.28
C SER A 191 6.76 -16.03 7.97
N GLY A 192 6.24 -15.03 8.68
CA GLY A 192 6.53 -13.62 8.49
C GLY A 192 5.88 -12.97 7.27
N LYS A 193 5.20 -13.73 6.40
CA LYS A 193 4.41 -13.17 5.30
C LYS A 193 2.98 -12.87 5.77
N PRO A 194 2.35 -11.81 5.24
CA PRO A 194 1.00 -11.45 5.63
C PRO A 194 -0.03 -12.43 5.05
N VAL A 195 -1.05 -12.73 5.84
CA VAL A 195 -2.20 -13.56 5.46
C VAL A 195 -3.51 -12.88 5.84
N SER A 196 -4.60 -13.29 5.22
CA SER A 196 -5.96 -13.01 5.68
C SER A 196 -6.65 -14.35 5.95
N LEU A 197 -7.55 -14.34 6.92
CA LEU A 197 -8.44 -15.46 7.19
C LEU A 197 -9.88 -15.05 6.95
N PHE A 198 -10.68 -15.95 6.39
CA PHE A 198 -12.10 -15.74 6.23
C PHE A 198 -12.90 -17.01 6.46
N HIS A 199 -14.13 -16.84 6.91
CA HIS A 199 -15.08 -17.89 7.18
C HIS A 199 -16.23 -17.80 6.17
N ARG A 200 -16.78 -18.95 5.75
CA ARG A 200 -18.00 -19.06 4.94
C ARG A 200 -18.87 -20.18 5.48
N ILE A 201 -20.08 -19.86 5.88
CA ILE A 201 -21.09 -20.86 6.28
C ILE A 201 -21.56 -21.59 5.02
N HIS A 202 -21.55 -22.93 5.04
CA HIS A 202 -21.97 -23.79 3.92
C HIS A 202 -21.27 -23.46 2.59
N SER A 203 -20.05 -22.92 2.64
CA SER A 203 -19.30 -22.46 1.47
C SER A 203 -19.99 -21.38 0.61
N GLN A 204 -20.96 -20.64 1.16
CA GLN A 204 -21.66 -19.58 0.44
C GLN A 204 -20.90 -18.25 0.47
N THR A 205 -20.85 -17.52 -0.65
CA THR A 205 -20.12 -16.23 -0.71
C THR A 205 -20.80 -15.13 0.12
N VAL A 206 -22.13 -15.11 0.17
CA VAL A 206 -22.90 -14.08 0.91
C VAL A 206 -22.73 -14.18 2.43
N SER A 207 -22.34 -15.37 2.93
CA SER A 207 -22.05 -15.60 4.35
C SER A 207 -20.59 -15.30 4.71
N THR A 208 -19.78 -14.81 3.77
CA THR A 208 -18.36 -14.54 4.03
C THR A 208 -18.22 -13.53 5.17
N ARG A 209 -17.35 -13.87 6.11
CA ARG A 209 -16.85 -12.97 7.16
C ARG A 209 -15.34 -13.06 7.19
N TYR A 210 -14.67 -11.93 7.24
CA TYR A 210 -13.22 -11.84 7.27
C TYR A 210 -12.75 -11.58 8.69
N MET A 211 -11.59 -12.14 9.04
CA MET A 211 -10.93 -11.81 10.28
C MET A 211 -10.41 -10.37 10.24
N THR A 212 -10.66 -9.62 11.30
CA THR A 212 -10.19 -8.25 11.53
C THR A 212 -9.56 -8.15 12.92
N MET A 213 -8.76 -7.10 13.15
CA MET A 213 -8.34 -6.71 14.49
C MET A 213 -9.09 -5.45 14.88
N ASP A 214 -9.90 -5.53 15.93
CA ASP A 214 -10.73 -4.43 16.41
C ASP A 214 -10.50 -4.20 17.90
N HIS A 215 -10.08 -2.98 18.28
CA HIS A 215 -9.79 -2.59 19.67
C HIS A 215 -8.93 -3.59 20.47
N GLY A 216 -7.96 -4.24 19.83
CA GLY A 216 -7.09 -5.22 20.49
C GLY A 216 -7.63 -6.65 20.52
N THR A 217 -8.80 -6.89 19.91
CA THR A 217 -9.47 -8.18 19.87
C THR A 217 -9.62 -8.68 18.44
N LEU A 218 -9.44 -9.98 18.22
CA LEU A 218 -9.76 -10.58 16.94
C LEU A 218 -11.28 -10.57 16.75
N SER A 219 -11.72 -10.08 15.60
CA SER A 219 -13.13 -9.94 15.25
C SER A 219 -13.41 -10.52 13.87
N ALA A 220 -14.69 -10.70 13.55
CA ALA A 220 -15.17 -11.08 12.23
C ALA A 220 -16.05 -9.97 11.67
N SER A 221 -15.73 -9.48 10.46
CA SER A 221 -16.48 -8.44 9.76
C SER A 221 -16.94 -8.92 8.39
N LYS A 222 -18.10 -8.42 7.94
CA LYS A 222 -18.59 -8.63 6.56
C LYS A 222 -17.94 -7.67 5.57
N ASP A 223 -17.56 -6.49 6.04
CA ASP A 223 -17.22 -5.35 5.18
C ASP A 223 -15.73 -5.00 5.19
N ALA A 224 -15.02 -5.39 6.24
CA ALA A 224 -13.59 -5.17 6.39
C ALA A 224 -12.84 -6.49 6.60
N TRP A 225 -11.55 -6.48 6.25
CA TRP A 225 -10.62 -7.57 6.50
C TRP A 225 -9.26 -7.01 6.91
N SER A 226 -8.51 -7.76 7.71
CA SER A 226 -7.13 -7.42 8.12
C SER A 226 -6.11 -8.34 7.47
N ALA A 227 -4.93 -7.81 7.21
CA ALA A 227 -3.75 -8.60 6.92
C ALA A 227 -2.99 -8.83 8.23
N PHE A 228 -2.59 -10.08 8.47
CA PHE A 228 -1.86 -10.49 9.67
C PHE A 228 -0.52 -11.08 9.28
N SER A 229 0.57 -10.56 9.83
CA SER A 229 1.86 -11.26 9.82
C SER A 229 1.75 -12.52 10.66
N MET A 230 2.05 -13.68 10.06
CA MET A 230 1.96 -14.97 10.76
C MET A 230 3.36 -15.44 11.17
N HIS A 231 3.66 -15.43 12.46
CA HIS A 231 4.97 -15.85 12.97
C HIS A 231 4.88 -17.20 13.68
N ILE A 232 5.82 -18.10 13.40
CA ILE A 232 5.97 -19.34 14.16
C ILE A 232 6.53 -18.99 15.53
N VAL A 233 5.97 -19.60 16.57
CA VAL A 233 6.52 -19.59 17.92
C VAL A 233 7.44 -20.80 18.05
N PRO A 234 8.78 -20.61 18.11
CA PRO A 234 9.69 -21.73 18.27
C PRO A 234 9.42 -22.47 19.59
N PRO A 235 9.56 -23.81 19.64
CA PRO A 235 9.70 -24.49 20.92
C PRO A 235 10.96 -23.95 21.64
N ALA A 236 10.93 -23.89 22.97
CA ALA A 236 11.96 -23.22 23.80
C ALA A 236 13.41 -23.71 23.59
N THR A 237 13.62 -24.78 22.84
CA THR A 237 14.92 -25.42 22.57
C THR A 237 15.48 -25.15 21.17
N ASP A 238 14.73 -24.52 20.26
CA ASP A 238 15.20 -24.29 18.87
C ASP A 238 15.70 -22.87 18.66
N THR A 239 16.99 -22.74 18.33
CA THR A 239 17.58 -21.49 17.84
C THR A 239 17.09 -21.20 16.41
N PRO A 240 16.60 -19.98 16.10
CA PRO A 240 16.15 -19.66 14.75
C PRO A 240 17.32 -19.66 13.76
N SER A 241 17.23 -20.44 12.69
CA SER A 241 18.18 -20.34 11.57
C SER A 241 17.88 -19.09 10.75
N THR A 242 18.79 -18.13 10.80
CA THR A 242 18.63 -16.84 10.13
C THR A 242 18.78 -17.02 8.61
N GLY A 243 17.68 -16.88 7.85
CA GLY A 243 17.74 -16.66 6.39
C GLY A 243 16.90 -17.57 5.50
N HIS A 244 16.25 -18.61 6.02
CA HIS A 244 15.38 -19.49 5.21
C HIS A 244 13.89 -19.12 5.35
N LEU A 245 13.13 -19.23 4.25
CA LEU A 245 11.68 -19.12 4.26
C LEU A 245 11.09 -20.35 4.99
N HIS A 246 10.58 -20.15 6.20
CA HIS A 246 9.98 -21.23 6.98
C HIS A 246 8.49 -21.42 6.62
N PRO A 247 8.09 -22.54 6.02
CA PRO A 247 6.67 -22.80 5.77
C PRO A 247 5.91 -22.97 7.09
N ILE A 248 4.69 -22.45 7.14
CA ILE A 248 3.74 -22.76 8.20
C ILE A 248 3.24 -24.18 7.96
N THR A 249 3.40 -25.07 8.94
CA THR A 249 2.96 -26.47 8.85
C THR A 249 1.75 -26.71 9.74
N HIS A 250 1.03 -27.80 9.50
CA HIS A 250 0.03 -28.23 10.46
C HIS A 250 0.70 -28.59 11.79
N GLY A 251 0.05 -28.23 12.91
CA GLY A 251 0.53 -28.49 14.27
C GLY A 251 1.51 -27.46 14.83
N CYS A 252 2.04 -26.52 14.04
CA CYS A 252 2.92 -25.49 14.60
C CYS A 252 2.13 -24.43 15.40
N SER A 253 2.79 -23.90 16.43
CA SER A 253 2.29 -22.77 17.21
C SER A 253 2.64 -21.47 16.50
N ILE A 254 1.68 -20.55 16.43
CA ILE A 254 1.80 -19.29 15.73
C ILE A 254 1.27 -18.11 16.55
N ILE A 255 1.69 -16.91 16.18
CA ILE A 255 1.09 -15.64 16.56
C ILE A 255 0.65 -14.91 15.29
N LEU A 256 -0.56 -14.35 15.30
CA LEU A 256 -1.06 -13.45 14.27
C LEU A 256 -0.88 -12.01 14.74
N THR A 257 -0.14 -11.21 13.99
CA THR A 257 0.07 -9.79 14.28
C THR A 257 -0.57 -8.95 13.19
N ASP A 258 -1.56 -8.13 13.52
CA ASP A 258 -2.22 -7.24 12.55
C ASP A 258 -1.19 -6.25 11.98
N THR A 259 -1.07 -6.21 10.65
CA THR A 259 0.00 -5.44 10.00
C THR A 259 -0.18 -3.94 10.12
N CYS A 260 -1.40 -3.47 10.43
CA CYS A 260 -1.70 -2.06 10.57
C CYS A 260 -1.46 -1.56 12.00
N SER A 261 -1.99 -2.26 13.00
CA SER A 261 -1.93 -1.85 14.41
C SER A 261 -0.75 -2.43 15.19
N GLY A 262 -0.10 -3.49 14.69
CA GLY A 262 0.96 -4.21 15.40
C GLY A 262 0.45 -5.08 16.57
N ILE A 263 -0.86 -5.12 16.79
CA ILE A 263 -1.47 -5.90 17.87
C ILE A 263 -1.39 -7.38 17.51
N SER A 264 -1.00 -8.19 18.49
CA SER A 264 -0.81 -9.63 18.34
C SER A 264 -1.90 -10.44 19.03
N SER A 265 -2.27 -11.57 18.43
CA SER A 265 -3.15 -12.57 19.03
C SER A 265 -2.43 -13.33 20.16
N PRO A 266 -3.19 -14.08 21.00
CA PRO A 266 -2.62 -15.18 21.76
C PRO A 266 -1.96 -16.23 20.84
N VAL A 267 -1.17 -17.13 21.43
CA VAL A 267 -0.59 -18.26 20.70
C VAL A 267 -1.71 -19.21 20.25
N LEU A 268 -1.66 -19.61 18.97
CA LEU A 268 -2.62 -20.49 18.32
C LEU A 268 -1.90 -21.66 17.66
N ILE A 269 -2.54 -22.82 17.60
CA ILE A 269 -2.04 -24.00 16.90
C ILE A 269 -2.82 -24.17 15.60
N VAL A 270 -2.12 -24.27 14.47
CA VAL A 270 -2.76 -24.46 13.16
C VAL A 270 -3.17 -25.92 12.98
N ARG A 271 -4.45 -26.16 12.70
CA ARG A 271 -4.99 -27.51 12.43
C ARG A 271 -5.60 -27.60 11.05
N LYS A 272 -5.34 -28.71 10.36
CA LYS A 272 -5.99 -29.05 9.10
C LYS A 272 -7.41 -29.52 9.36
N VAL A 273 -8.36 -29.05 8.56
CA VAL A 273 -9.76 -29.49 8.63
C VAL A 273 -10.18 -30.10 7.30
N SER A 274 -10.67 -31.33 7.35
CA SER A 274 -11.21 -32.04 6.19
C SER A 274 -12.54 -32.68 6.55
N LYS A 275 -13.55 -32.46 5.70
CA LYS A 275 -14.91 -33.00 5.88
C LYS A 275 -15.52 -32.72 7.27
N GLY A 276 -15.22 -31.57 7.86
CA GLY A 276 -15.71 -31.18 9.18
C GLY A 276 -14.95 -31.81 10.35
N THR A 277 -13.80 -32.42 10.12
CA THR A 277 -13.02 -33.09 11.17
C THR A 277 -11.57 -32.58 11.17
N VAL A 278 -10.98 -32.44 12.36
CA VAL A 278 -9.55 -32.15 12.53
C VAL A 278 -8.72 -33.36 12.09
N CYS A 279 -7.81 -33.15 11.14
CA CYS A 279 -6.91 -34.22 10.71
C CYS A 279 -5.75 -34.40 11.70
N GLN A 280 -5.19 -35.62 11.74
CA GLN A 280 -3.94 -35.86 12.45
C GLN A 280 -2.83 -34.96 11.92
N ASN A 281 -1.89 -34.62 12.81
CA ASN A 281 -0.77 -33.77 12.44
C ASN A 281 0.14 -34.52 11.45
N ASP A 282 0.14 -34.08 10.20
CA ASP A 282 0.96 -34.63 9.13
C ASP A 282 2.28 -33.87 8.93
N GLY A 283 2.49 -32.76 9.65
CA GLY A 283 3.65 -31.88 9.51
C GLY A 283 3.76 -31.23 8.12
N ASN A 284 2.73 -31.35 7.27
CA ASN A 284 2.77 -30.80 5.93
C ASN A 284 2.58 -29.28 5.93
N PRO A 285 3.14 -28.57 4.93
CA PRO A 285 2.88 -27.14 4.74
C PRO A 285 1.39 -26.85 4.52
N VAL A 286 0.94 -25.74 5.11
CA VAL A 286 -0.39 -25.17 4.89
C VAL A 286 -0.43 -24.52 3.52
N ASN A 287 -1.42 -24.86 2.70
CA ASN A 287 -1.57 -24.31 1.35
C ASN A 287 -2.46 -23.07 1.30
N GLN A 288 -2.29 -22.29 0.24
CA GLN A 288 -3.16 -21.19 -0.12
C GLN A 288 -4.60 -21.69 -0.32
N MET A 289 -5.57 -20.97 0.26
CA MET A 289 -7.01 -21.29 0.22
C MET A 289 -7.40 -22.61 0.91
N GLU A 290 -6.55 -23.15 1.81
CA GLU A 290 -6.84 -24.35 2.60
C GLU A 290 -7.79 -24.04 3.77
N LYS A 291 -8.65 -25.00 4.12
CA LYS A 291 -9.54 -24.93 5.29
C LYS A 291 -8.77 -25.40 6.52
N ILE A 292 -8.62 -24.50 7.50
CA ILE A 292 -7.92 -24.72 8.75
C ILE A 292 -8.81 -24.39 9.94
N ALA A 293 -8.37 -24.81 11.13
CA ALA A 293 -8.88 -24.33 12.40
C ALA A 293 -7.72 -23.81 13.25
N LEU A 294 -8.02 -22.82 14.09
CA LEU A 294 -7.05 -22.20 14.98
C LEU A 294 -7.36 -22.64 16.40
N GLN A 295 -6.54 -23.55 16.92
CA GLN A 295 -6.74 -24.17 18.22
C GLN A 295 -6.01 -23.39 19.31
N ARG A 296 -6.59 -23.33 20.50
CA ARG A 296 -5.94 -23.00 21.77
C ARG A 296 -6.08 -24.19 22.72
N VAL A 297 -5.03 -24.50 23.46
CA VAL A 297 -5.07 -25.47 24.57
C VAL A 297 -5.16 -24.67 25.86
N ASN A 298 -6.21 -24.91 26.65
CA ASN A 298 -6.36 -24.28 27.95
C ASN A 298 -5.43 -24.96 28.97
N SER A 299 -5.25 -24.34 30.14
CA SER A 299 -4.37 -24.85 31.20
C SER A 299 -4.78 -26.22 31.76
N ASP A 300 -6.07 -26.58 31.62
CA ASP A 300 -6.63 -27.89 31.99
C ASP A 300 -6.44 -28.96 30.91
N GLY A 301 -5.77 -28.64 29.79
CA GLY A 301 -5.55 -29.54 28.65
C GLY A 301 -6.72 -29.59 27.67
N THR A 302 -7.83 -28.90 27.94
CA THR A 302 -8.98 -28.88 27.01
C THR A 302 -8.65 -28.11 25.75
N ARG A 303 -9.16 -28.60 24.61
CA ARG A 303 -8.97 -28.00 23.30
C ARG A 303 -10.15 -27.09 22.98
N CYS A 304 -9.86 -25.87 22.56
CA CYS A 304 -10.86 -24.95 22.03
C CYS A 304 -10.40 -24.38 20.69
N TYR A 305 -11.34 -23.97 19.86
CA TYR A 305 -11.08 -23.46 18.52
C TYR A 305 -11.65 -22.05 18.36
N LEU A 306 -10.93 -21.21 17.64
CA LEU A 306 -11.33 -19.83 17.37
C LEU A 306 -12.58 -19.82 16.48
N SER A 307 -13.61 -19.15 16.97
CA SER A 307 -14.99 -19.28 16.52
C SER A 307 -15.60 -17.93 16.21
N THR A 308 -16.37 -17.87 15.13
CA THR A 308 -17.28 -16.74 14.90
C THR A 308 -18.52 -16.86 15.80
N PRO A 309 -19.04 -15.78 16.40
CA PRO A 309 -20.16 -15.87 17.33
C PRO A 309 -21.45 -16.39 16.67
N ARG A 310 -22.09 -17.39 17.31
CA ARG A 310 -23.30 -18.08 16.81
C ARG A 310 -24.54 -17.17 16.71
N LEU A 311 -24.65 -16.14 17.55
CA LEU A 311 -25.83 -15.27 17.66
C LEU A 311 -26.06 -14.37 16.42
N ALA A 312 -25.06 -14.15 15.58
CA ALA A 312 -25.21 -13.35 14.36
C ALA A 312 -26.02 -14.05 13.24
N PHE A 313 -26.25 -15.37 13.35
CA PHE A 313 -26.74 -16.18 12.23
C PHE A 313 -28.14 -16.76 12.41
N ALA A 314 -28.69 -16.77 13.62
CA ALA A 314 -30.02 -17.35 13.90
C ALA A 314 -31.19 -16.35 13.71
N ARG A 315 -30.92 -15.05 13.57
CA ARG A 315 -31.95 -14.00 13.72
C ARG A 315 -32.73 -13.64 12.44
N ARG A 316 -32.76 -14.51 11.43
CA ARG A 316 -33.50 -14.25 10.17
C ARG A 316 -34.63 -15.21 9.84
N GLU A 317 -34.86 -16.25 10.65
CA GLU A 317 -35.98 -17.19 10.42
C GLU A 317 -37.13 -17.07 11.41
N ASP A 318 -36.94 -16.59 12.65
CA ASP A 318 -38.04 -16.47 13.62
C ASP A 318 -38.29 -15.05 14.14
N ASN A 319 -39.51 -14.62 13.89
CA ASN A 319 -40.10 -13.34 14.19
C ASN A 319 -40.52 -13.30 15.68
N MET A 320 -39.81 -12.58 16.56
CA MET A 320 -40.41 -12.04 17.80
C MET A 320 -39.48 -11.02 18.50
N HIS A 321 -40.11 -9.92 18.92
CA HIS A 321 -39.59 -8.76 19.62
C HIS A 321 -38.58 -9.06 20.75
N LEU A 322 -37.37 -8.50 20.65
CA LEU A 322 -36.54 -8.17 21.82
C LEU A 322 -35.85 -6.83 21.57
N SER A 323 -36.13 -5.88 22.46
CA SER A 323 -35.69 -4.49 22.44
C SER A 323 -34.16 -4.37 22.36
N ALA A 324 -33.67 -3.95 21.19
CA ALA A 324 -32.34 -3.38 21.05
C ALA A 324 -32.34 -1.97 21.67
N THR A 325 -31.84 -1.86 22.89
CA THR A 325 -31.33 -0.57 23.38
C THR A 325 -30.13 -0.20 22.51
N GLY A 326 -30.15 1.05 22.05
CA GLY A 326 -29.50 1.45 20.81
C GLY A 326 -27.97 1.49 20.82
N SER A 327 -27.44 1.21 19.65
CA SER A 327 -26.25 1.86 19.10
C SER A 327 -26.29 1.67 17.58
N SER A 328 -26.26 2.80 16.87
CA SER A 328 -26.07 3.01 15.43
C SER A 328 -25.64 1.81 14.56
N GLU A 329 -26.26 1.72 13.38
CA GLU A 329 -25.89 0.90 12.21
C GLU A 329 -24.46 1.20 11.70
N GLN A 330 -23.43 0.92 12.51
CA GLN A 330 -22.04 0.82 12.09
C GLN A 330 -21.72 -0.66 11.85
N GLY A 331 -21.04 -0.94 10.75
CA GLY A 331 -20.88 -2.27 10.15
C GLY A 331 -20.68 -3.41 11.16
N GLU A 332 -21.41 -4.50 10.95
CA GLU A 332 -21.44 -5.67 11.82
C GLU A 332 -20.05 -6.33 11.95
N SER A 333 -19.28 -5.89 12.94
CA SER A 333 -18.05 -6.53 13.42
C SER A 333 -18.38 -7.25 14.73
N TYR A 334 -17.99 -8.52 14.84
CA TYR A 334 -18.25 -9.32 16.03
C TYR A 334 -16.95 -9.91 16.58
N ALA A 335 -16.71 -9.72 17.88
CA ALA A 335 -15.57 -10.30 18.56
C ALA A 335 -15.59 -11.84 18.45
N LEU A 336 -14.43 -12.44 18.15
CA LEU A 336 -14.26 -13.88 18.09
C LEU A 336 -14.17 -14.47 19.49
N SER A 337 -14.60 -15.72 19.62
CA SER A 337 -14.57 -16.47 20.88
C SER A 337 -13.89 -17.82 20.68
N PHE A 338 -13.47 -18.46 21.77
CA PHE A 338 -12.99 -19.85 21.73
C PHE A 338 -14.12 -20.77 22.14
N GLN A 339 -14.38 -21.80 21.34
CA GLN A 339 -15.43 -22.79 21.61
C GLN A 339 -14.87 -24.21 21.57
N PRO A 340 -15.37 -25.14 22.40
CA PRO A 340 -14.97 -26.53 22.36
C PRO A 340 -15.44 -27.21 21.05
N PRO A 341 -14.72 -28.24 20.58
CA PRO A 341 -15.16 -29.10 19.48
C PRO A 341 -16.24 -30.09 19.94
N HIS A 342 -16.83 -30.82 18.98
CA HIS A 342 -17.50 -32.08 19.27
C HIS A 342 -16.49 -33.23 19.23
N THR A 343 -16.14 -33.76 20.39
CA THR A 343 -15.16 -34.84 20.47
C THR A 343 -15.81 -36.20 20.31
N ARG A 344 -15.27 -37.03 19.42
CA ARG A 344 -15.65 -38.43 19.23
C ARG A 344 -14.44 -39.36 19.32
N TYR A 345 -14.68 -40.63 19.59
CA TYR A 345 -13.65 -41.66 19.57
C TYR A 345 -13.83 -42.53 18.33
N GLN A 346 -12.76 -42.72 17.57
CA GLN A 346 -12.73 -43.59 16.40
C GLN A 346 -11.69 -44.69 16.64
N VAL A 347 -12.03 -45.93 16.29
CA VAL A 347 -11.09 -47.05 16.34
C VAL A 347 -10.39 -47.16 14.99
N GLU A 348 -9.09 -46.94 14.97
CA GLU A 348 -8.24 -47.08 13.79
C GLU A 348 -7.11 -48.07 14.12
N ASN A 349 -6.99 -49.15 13.35
CA ASN A 349 -6.03 -50.23 13.59
C ASN A 349 -6.07 -50.81 15.03
N GLY A 350 -7.24 -50.84 15.67
CA GLY A 350 -7.42 -51.35 17.03
C GLY A 350 -7.06 -50.36 18.15
N VAL A 351 -6.62 -49.14 17.82
CA VAL A 351 -6.34 -48.06 18.77
C VAL A 351 -7.52 -47.08 18.78
N GLN A 352 -8.02 -46.71 19.96
CA GLN A 352 -8.97 -45.62 20.10
C GLN A 352 -8.25 -44.27 19.93
N ILE A 353 -8.64 -43.53 18.91
CA ILE A 353 -8.13 -42.20 18.61
C ILE A 353 -9.23 -41.18 18.88
N GLU A 354 -8.89 -40.17 19.67
CA GLU A 354 -9.75 -39.02 19.92
C GLU A 354 -9.73 -38.09 18.69
N VAL A 355 -10.90 -37.76 18.17
CA VAL A 355 -11.08 -37.00 16.93
C VAL A 355 -12.04 -35.86 17.20
N ASP A 356 -11.64 -34.64 16.84
CA ASP A 356 -12.46 -33.45 16.99
C ASP A 356 -13.24 -33.17 15.70
N ASP A 357 -14.57 -33.25 15.78
CA ASP A 357 -15.48 -32.76 14.77
C ASP A 357 -15.76 -31.27 15.01
N LEU A 358 -15.68 -30.49 13.93
CA LEU A 358 -15.81 -29.05 13.92
C LEU A 358 -16.99 -28.62 13.06
N ASP A 359 -17.85 -27.83 13.67
CA ASP A 359 -18.86 -27.05 12.96
C ASP A 359 -18.19 -26.02 12.04
N ASP A 360 -18.92 -25.56 11.02
CA ASP A 360 -18.40 -24.61 10.04
C ASP A 360 -17.89 -23.31 10.67
N HIS A 361 -18.55 -22.79 11.71
CA HIS A 361 -18.21 -21.52 12.36
C HIS A 361 -16.89 -21.54 13.15
N LEU A 362 -16.28 -22.73 13.31
CA LEU A 362 -14.93 -22.94 13.88
C LEU A 362 -13.84 -23.01 12.80
N CYS A 363 -14.23 -23.00 11.53
CA CYS A 363 -13.33 -23.21 10.42
C CYS A 363 -13.05 -21.90 9.66
N TRP A 364 -11.80 -21.76 9.26
CA TRP A 364 -11.27 -20.61 8.54
C TRP A 364 -10.61 -21.06 7.24
N THR A 365 -10.71 -20.24 6.20
CA THR A 365 -9.90 -20.36 4.99
C THR A 365 -8.78 -19.35 5.07
N ILE A 366 -7.54 -19.81 4.87
CA ILE A 366 -6.34 -18.97 4.92
C ILE A 366 -5.84 -18.63 3.52
N VAL A 367 -5.41 -17.39 3.31
CA VAL A 367 -4.82 -16.95 2.05
C VAL A 367 -3.72 -15.92 2.30
N GLY A 368 -2.62 -16.03 1.57
CA GLY A 368 -1.53 -15.07 1.58
C GLY A 368 -1.97 -13.74 0.96
N ILE A 369 -1.44 -12.65 1.50
CA ILE A 369 -1.72 -11.29 1.04
C ILE A 369 -0.47 -10.71 0.38
N SER A 370 -0.70 -10.03 -0.72
CA SER A 370 0.30 -9.22 -1.42
C SER A 370 -0.04 -7.75 -1.25
N LYS A 371 1.00 -6.92 -1.26
CA LYS A 371 0.90 -5.47 -1.14
C LYS A 371 1.61 -4.83 -2.34
N LEU A 372 0.95 -3.88 -2.99
CA LEU A 372 1.61 -2.84 -3.77
C LEU A 372 1.51 -1.53 -3.00
N GLN A 373 2.57 -0.73 -3.05
CA GLN A 373 2.65 0.54 -2.34
C GLN A 373 3.50 1.51 -3.15
N TYR A 374 2.96 2.68 -3.41
CA TYR A 374 3.64 3.74 -4.14
C TYR A 374 3.43 5.07 -3.44
N THR A 375 4.51 5.82 -3.25
CA THR A 375 4.49 7.12 -2.59
C THR A 375 5.00 8.19 -3.54
N PHE A 376 4.18 9.22 -3.77
CA PHE A 376 4.47 10.34 -4.65
C PHE A 376 4.01 11.66 -4.01
N PHE A 377 4.48 12.78 -4.53
CA PHE A 377 4.18 14.10 -4.00
C PHE A 377 4.42 15.20 -5.03
N ASP A 378 3.86 16.38 -4.78
CA ASP A 378 4.28 17.61 -5.47
C ASP A 378 5.44 18.24 -4.69
N ALA A 379 6.66 18.17 -5.23
CA ALA A 379 7.85 18.68 -4.57
C ALA A 379 7.86 20.20 -4.41
N ARG A 380 7.08 20.95 -5.21
CA ARG A 380 6.97 22.40 -5.10
C ARG A 380 5.74 22.85 -4.30
N ALA A 381 4.83 21.93 -4.01
CA ALA A 381 3.53 22.17 -3.36
C ALA A 381 2.79 23.35 -4.04
N LEU A 382 2.74 23.32 -5.37
CA LEU A 382 2.13 24.39 -6.17
C LEU A 382 0.74 24.02 -6.65
N ASN A 383 0.45 22.72 -6.82
CA ASN A 383 -0.73 22.27 -7.53
C ASN A 383 -1.62 21.37 -6.65
N ASP A 384 -2.88 21.78 -6.52
CA ASP A 384 -3.95 20.94 -5.98
C ASP A 384 -4.57 20.01 -7.04
N SER A 385 -4.19 20.14 -8.31
CA SER A 385 -4.63 19.27 -9.41
C SER A 385 -3.57 18.22 -9.75
N PRO A 386 -3.97 17.04 -10.24
CA PRO A 386 -3.02 16.05 -10.73
C PRO A 386 -2.22 16.59 -11.94
N PRO A 387 -1.02 16.06 -12.20
CA PRO A 387 -0.21 16.47 -13.33
C PRO A 387 -0.84 16.05 -14.67
N HIS A 388 -0.66 16.89 -15.70
CA HIS A 388 -1.10 16.56 -17.07
C HIS A 388 -0.41 15.32 -17.63
N MET A 389 0.87 15.13 -17.31
CA MET A 389 1.60 13.93 -17.71
C MET A 389 1.44 12.85 -16.63
N PRO A 390 1.07 11.60 -17.00
CA PRO A 390 0.94 10.52 -16.04
C PRO A 390 2.19 10.37 -15.17
N ILE A 391 2.02 10.11 -13.88
CA ILE A 391 3.14 9.89 -12.93
C ILE A 391 3.79 8.51 -13.08
N THR A 392 3.31 7.72 -14.04
CA THR A 392 3.80 6.38 -14.34
C THR A 392 4.52 6.35 -15.68
N PRO A 393 5.60 5.56 -15.83
CA PRO A 393 6.09 4.56 -14.88
C PRO A 393 6.77 5.18 -13.66
N PHE A 394 6.59 4.56 -12.49
CA PHE A 394 7.34 4.93 -11.29
C PHE A 394 8.81 4.54 -11.46
N PRO A 395 9.75 5.30 -10.88
CA PRO A 395 11.14 4.88 -10.83
C PRO A 395 11.26 3.58 -10.05
N THR A 396 12.10 2.67 -10.53
CA THR A 396 12.34 1.36 -9.90
C THR A 396 13.82 1.13 -9.68
N LEU A 397 14.16 0.41 -8.61
CA LEU A 397 15.50 -0.12 -8.38
C LEU A 397 15.51 -1.60 -8.74
N SER A 398 16.45 -1.99 -9.60
CA SER A 398 16.72 -3.38 -9.96
C SER A 398 17.58 -4.09 -8.91
N THR A 399 18.45 -3.34 -8.23
CA THR A 399 19.32 -3.84 -7.17
C THR A 399 19.29 -2.91 -5.96
N SER A 400 19.67 -3.44 -4.79
CA SER A 400 19.96 -2.59 -3.65
C SER A 400 21.08 -1.61 -4.03
N PRO A 401 20.91 -0.30 -3.77
CA PRO A 401 21.95 0.64 -4.08
C PRO A 401 23.26 0.29 -3.38
N ALA A 402 24.39 0.64 -4.00
CA ALA A 402 25.72 0.30 -3.51
C ALA A 402 26.56 1.56 -3.31
N TYR A 403 27.12 1.75 -2.12
CA TYR A 403 27.99 2.89 -1.82
C TYR A 403 29.47 2.51 -1.98
N CYS A 404 30.23 3.35 -2.68
CA CYS A 404 31.68 3.24 -2.82
C CYS A 404 32.36 4.38 -2.06
N GLU A 405 33.07 4.03 -1.00
CA GLU A 405 33.79 4.99 -0.14
C GLU A 405 34.93 5.69 -0.85
N ILE A 406 35.72 4.95 -1.64
CA ILE A 406 36.94 5.46 -2.27
C ILE A 406 36.62 6.62 -3.23
N SER A 407 35.53 6.50 -3.99
CA SER A 407 35.07 7.53 -4.92
C SER A 407 34.00 8.46 -4.32
N ASN A 408 33.53 8.18 -3.10
CA ASN A 408 32.36 8.81 -2.49
C ASN A 408 31.16 8.87 -3.45
N THR A 409 30.83 7.73 -4.07
CA THR A 409 29.74 7.63 -5.05
C THR A 409 28.72 6.59 -4.64
N LEU A 410 27.46 6.84 -4.97
CA LEU A 410 26.36 5.92 -4.80
C LEU A 410 25.92 5.39 -6.17
N GLU A 411 25.97 4.07 -6.34
CA GLU A 411 25.52 3.38 -7.54
C GLU A 411 24.05 2.94 -7.39
N LEU A 412 23.22 3.40 -8.32
CA LEU A 412 21.82 3.00 -8.46
C LEU A 412 21.65 2.26 -9.80
N ALA A 413 21.07 1.06 -9.81
CA ALA A 413 20.68 0.39 -11.04
C ALA A 413 19.15 0.24 -11.09
N GLY A 414 18.52 0.68 -12.18
CA GLY A 414 17.07 0.69 -12.26
C GLY A 414 16.51 1.49 -13.43
N ASN A 415 15.22 1.80 -13.41
CA ASN A 415 14.61 2.72 -14.37
C ASN A 415 14.34 4.06 -13.70
N PHE A 416 15.01 5.11 -14.17
CA PHE A 416 14.91 6.48 -13.62
C PHE A 416 14.61 7.50 -14.73
N SER A 417 13.95 7.05 -15.81
CA SER A 417 13.62 7.89 -16.95
C SER A 417 12.12 7.93 -17.21
N TYR A 418 11.64 9.04 -17.77
CA TYR A 418 10.27 9.21 -18.23
C TYR A 418 10.26 9.84 -19.62
N ALA A 419 9.21 9.59 -20.39
CA ALA A 419 9.01 10.25 -21.67
C ALA A 419 8.24 11.55 -21.46
N ASP A 420 8.77 12.65 -21.95
CA ASP A 420 8.08 13.93 -21.98
C ASP A 420 6.93 13.87 -23.00
N SER A 421 5.71 14.17 -22.58
CA SER A 421 4.52 14.04 -23.42
C SER A 421 4.47 15.03 -24.59
N THR A 422 5.22 16.13 -24.52
CA THR A 422 5.19 17.20 -25.53
C THR A 422 6.28 16.99 -26.58
N THR A 423 7.48 16.59 -26.15
CA THR A 423 8.66 16.42 -27.01
C THR A 423 8.92 14.97 -27.41
N GLY A 424 8.37 14.01 -26.65
CA GLY A 424 8.68 12.58 -26.79
C GLY A 424 10.08 12.20 -26.30
N GLU A 425 10.86 13.16 -25.79
CA GLU A 425 12.22 12.94 -25.31
C GLU A 425 12.21 12.14 -24.00
N ARG A 426 13.20 11.26 -23.82
CA ARG A 426 13.40 10.57 -22.55
C ARG A 426 14.26 11.43 -21.62
N LEU A 427 13.65 11.91 -20.55
CA LEU A 427 14.30 12.71 -19.54
C LEU A 427 14.65 11.86 -18.31
N LEU A 428 15.73 12.22 -17.63
CA LEU A 428 16.13 11.60 -16.38
C LEU A 428 15.47 12.32 -15.20
N LEU A 429 15.20 11.55 -14.14
CA LEU A 429 14.75 12.09 -12.87
C LEU A 429 15.93 12.68 -12.10
N ASP A 430 15.71 13.82 -11.46
CA ASP A 430 16.66 14.37 -10.50
C ASP A 430 16.71 13.50 -9.25
N ILE A 431 17.92 13.23 -8.76
CA ILE A 431 18.15 12.35 -7.59
C ILE A 431 18.42 13.19 -6.35
N TYR A 432 17.72 12.91 -5.26
CA TYR A 432 17.90 13.57 -3.97
C TYR A 432 18.05 12.53 -2.85
N ILE A 433 18.79 12.90 -1.80
CA ILE A 433 18.90 12.13 -0.56
C ILE A 433 18.47 13.05 0.59
N GLY A 434 17.26 12.84 1.11
CA GLY A 434 16.60 13.81 1.97
C GLY A 434 16.54 15.17 1.28
N SER A 435 16.90 16.24 1.99
CA SER A 435 16.94 17.60 1.43
C SER A 435 18.21 17.91 0.59
N LEU A 436 19.07 16.91 0.34
CA LEU A 436 20.29 17.05 -0.49
C LEU A 436 19.98 16.74 -1.96
N GLY A 437 20.05 17.76 -2.82
CA GLY A 437 19.99 17.59 -4.27
C GLY A 437 19.59 18.86 -5.04
N PRO A 438 19.44 18.76 -6.37
CA PRO A 438 19.64 17.54 -7.17
C PRO A 438 21.11 17.11 -7.15
N LEU A 439 21.38 15.83 -6.94
CA LEU A 439 22.73 15.29 -6.86
C LEU A 439 23.30 15.06 -8.26
N PRO A 440 24.57 15.46 -8.53
CA PRO A 440 25.20 15.19 -9.81
C PRO A 440 25.29 13.68 -10.05
N ALA A 441 24.79 13.22 -11.19
CA ALA A 441 24.83 11.81 -11.55
C ALA A 441 25.34 11.61 -12.98
N ARG A 442 26.15 10.57 -13.18
CA ARG A 442 26.54 10.08 -14.51
C ARG A 442 25.73 8.82 -14.79
N THR A 443 25.06 8.76 -15.93
CA THR A 443 24.20 7.62 -16.27
C THR A 443 24.75 6.85 -17.47
N HIS A 444 24.71 5.53 -17.38
CA HIS A 444 25.01 4.63 -18.50
C HIS A 444 23.89 3.59 -18.65
N GLN A 445 23.51 3.29 -19.88
CA GLN A 445 22.58 2.19 -20.17
C GLN A 445 23.36 0.88 -20.13
N ILE A 446 22.81 -0.17 -19.51
CA ILE A 446 23.42 -1.51 -19.57
C ILE A 446 23.06 -2.13 -20.92
N GLU A 447 24.06 -2.38 -21.76
CA GLU A 447 23.86 -3.12 -23.01
C GLU A 447 23.31 -4.53 -22.72
N GLY A 448 22.22 -4.91 -23.40
CA GLY A 448 21.59 -6.23 -23.28
C GLY A 448 20.44 -6.35 -22.27
N VAL A 449 20.20 -5.34 -21.42
CA VAL A 449 19.02 -5.31 -20.52
C VAL A 449 18.17 -4.09 -20.84
N THR A 450 17.09 -4.29 -21.59
CA THR A 450 16.21 -3.19 -22.03
C THR A 450 15.68 -2.39 -20.84
N GLY A 451 16.01 -1.10 -20.78
CA GLY A 451 15.43 -0.14 -19.84
C GLY A 451 16.10 -0.05 -18.47
N THR A 452 17.22 -0.74 -18.23
CA THR A 452 18.00 -0.55 -16.98
C THR A 452 19.11 0.48 -17.19
N THR A 453 19.05 1.54 -16.40
CA THR A 453 20.03 2.63 -16.31
C THR A 453 20.84 2.46 -15.02
N VAL A 454 22.16 2.55 -15.13
CA VAL A 454 23.05 2.69 -13.97
C VAL A 454 23.34 4.17 -13.78
N ALA A 455 23.00 4.72 -12.63
CA ALA A 455 23.33 6.07 -12.21
C ALA A 455 24.43 6.01 -11.15
N ILE A 456 25.57 6.63 -11.45
CA ILE A 456 26.67 6.86 -10.51
C ILE A 456 26.49 8.27 -9.95
N VAL A 457 25.97 8.35 -8.73
CA VAL A 457 25.60 9.59 -8.06
C VAL A 457 26.77 10.06 -7.19
N GLN A 458 27.21 11.30 -7.38
CA GLN A 458 28.22 11.90 -6.53
C GLN A 458 27.60 12.26 -5.19
N MET A 459 28.12 11.68 -4.11
CA MET A 459 27.62 11.96 -2.77
C MET A 459 28.19 13.30 -2.26
N PRO A 460 27.39 14.09 -1.51
CA PRO A 460 27.89 15.26 -0.80
C PRO A 460 29.01 14.91 0.20
N SER A 461 29.68 15.93 0.72
CA SER A 461 30.67 15.70 1.77
C SER A 461 29.99 15.19 3.04
N ILE A 462 30.72 14.39 3.82
CA ILE A 462 30.26 13.88 5.11
C ILE A 462 29.79 14.98 6.06
N GLY A 463 30.52 16.10 6.09
CA GLY A 463 30.14 17.24 6.93
C GLY A 463 28.78 17.82 6.53
N GLU A 464 28.45 17.83 5.23
CA GLU A 464 27.14 18.27 4.75
C GLU A 464 26.05 17.27 5.09
N VAL A 465 26.30 15.97 4.91
CA VAL A 465 25.33 14.91 5.26
C VAL A 465 25.01 14.94 6.75
N ILE A 466 26.02 15.04 7.62
CA ILE A 466 25.84 15.13 9.08
C ILE A 466 25.07 16.40 9.44
N ARG A 467 25.45 17.56 8.89
CA ARG A 467 24.72 18.82 9.13
C ARG A 467 23.25 18.73 8.75
N VAL A 468 22.94 18.08 7.63
CA VAL A 468 21.55 17.88 7.20
C VAL A 468 20.84 16.88 8.10
N LEU A 469 21.47 15.77 8.49
CA LEU A 469 20.89 14.82 9.43
C LEU A 469 20.56 15.48 10.78
N GLU A 470 21.50 16.22 11.36
CA GLU A 470 21.31 16.94 12.63
C GLU A 470 20.16 17.96 12.53
N LYS A 471 20.09 18.68 11.42
CA LYS A 471 19.05 19.70 11.18
C LYS A 471 17.69 19.08 10.88
N ASP A 472 17.65 18.01 10.11
CA ASP A 472 16.41 17.43 9.57
C ASP A 472 15.81 16.36 10.51
N THR A 473 16.56 15.78 11.48
CA THR A 473 16.05 14.71 12.37
C THR A 473 15.80 15.11 13.82
N LEU A 474 16.12 16.34 14.26
CA LEU A 474 15.91 16.93 15.61
C LEU A 474 16.48 16.15 16.83
N LYS A 475 16.76 14.86 16.72
CA LYS A 475 17.52 13.99 17.61
C LYS A 475 18.11 12.88 16.74
N ALA A 476 19.43 12.91 16.51
CA ALA A 476 20.14 11.77 15.92
C ALA A 476 20.05 10.57 16.87
N ALA A 477 18.95 9.82 16.80
CA ALA A 477 18.86 8.51 17.42
C ALA A 477 19.73 7.55 16.61
N GLU A 478 20.35 6.57 17.28
CA GLU A 478 21.10 5.51 16.60
C GLU A 478 20.24 4.85 15.51
N GLY A 479 20.58 5.13 14.24
CA GLY A 479 19.90 4.55 13.07
C GLY A 479 19.03 5.48 12.22
N SER A 480 19.10 6.81 12.38
CA SER A 480 18.50 7.79 11.46
C SER A 480 19.00 7.62 10.00
N SER A 481 18.09 7.67 9.02
CA SER A 481 18.42 7.56 7.59
C SER A 481 17.68 8.62 6.76
N LEU A 482 18.30 9.10 5.69
CA LEU A 482 17.69 10.03 4.74
C LEU A 482 17.01 9.23 3.61
N PRO A 483 15.81 9.64 3.16
CA PRO A 483 15.10 8.96 2.08
C PRO A 483 15.76 9.23 0.72
N LEU A 484 15.83 8.21 -0.15
CA LEU A 484 16.13 8.40 -1.57
C LEU A 484 14.87 8.87 -2.31
N LEU A 485 14.97 10.02 -2.98
CA LEU A 485 13.88 10.64 -3.72
C LEU A 485 14.28 10.85 -5.18
N PHE A 486 13.30 10.71 -6.07
CA PHE A 486 13.43 11.02 -7.49
C PHE A 486 12.42 12.10 -7.85
N ILE A 487 12.81 13.13 -8.58
CA ILE A 487 11.92 14.27 -8.88
C ILE A 487 11.95 14.56 -10.38
N ARG A 488 10.79 14.75 -11.00
CA ARG A 488 10.68 15.17 -12.39
C ARG A 488 11.12 16.63 -12.54
N PRO A 489 12.13 16.95 -13.38
CA PRO A 489 12.54 18.33 -13.60
C PRO A 489 11.45 19.19 -14.24
N THR A 490 10.58 18.59 -15.07
CA THR A 490 9.58 19.33 -15.85
C THR A 490 8.38 19.83 -15.05
N ASP A 491 7.92 19.05 -14.07
CA ASP A 491 6.69 19.38 -13.31
C ASP A 491 6.81 19.13 -11.81
N SER A 492 8.00 18.77 -11.32
CA SER A 492 8.30 18.59 -9.89
C SER A 492 7.51 17.49 -9.17
N VAL A 493 6.94 16.53 -9.91
CA VAL A 493 6.44 15.32 -9.27
C VAL A 493 7.59 14.54 -8.67
N GLY A 494 7.50 14.33 -7.36
CA GLY A 494 8.45 13.58 -6.56
C GLY A 494 7.98 12.16 -6.30
N TYR A 495 8.91 11.22 -6.24
CA TYR A 495 8.73 9.82 -5.91
C TYR A 495 9.60 9.47 -4.72
N ARG A 496 9.01 8.91 -3.67
CA ARG A 496 9.77 8.39 -2.53
C ARG A 496 10.03 6.91 -2.73
N MET A 497 11.29 6.52 -2.78
CA MET A 497 11.66 5.12 -2.74
C MET A 497 11.53 4.59 -1.30
N GLY A 498 11.17 3.31 -1.14
CA GLY A 498 10.98 2.68 0.17
C GLY A 498 12.19 2.80 1.11
N PRO A 499 12.06 2.41 2.39
CA PRO A 499 13.06 2.66 3.43
C PRO A 499 14.46 2.19 3.00
N THR A 500 15.33 3.15 2.71
CA THR A 500 16.73 2.96 2.27
C THR A 500 17.64 2.69 3.48
N MET A 501 17.10 2.04 4.52
CA MET A 501 17.66 1.92 5.87
C MET A 501 19.04 1.26 5.92
N GLY A 502 19.38 0.44 4.93
CA GLY A 502 20.69 -0.24 4.86
C GLY A 502 21.83 0.65 4.36
N LEU A 503 21.55 1.57 3.45
CA LEU A 503 22.56 2.30 2.70
C LEU A 503 23.24 3.42 3.47
N LEU A 504 22.43 4.25 4.14
CA LEU A 504 23.00 5.28 5.00
C LEU A 504 23.71 4.65 6.20
N ARG A 505 23.24 3.50 6.71
CA ARG A 505 23.94 2.78 7.77
C ARG A 505 25.27 2.21 7.32
N GLN A 506 25.40 1.71 6.10
CA GLN A 506 26.67 1.18 5.60
C GLN A 506 27.65 2.33 5.33
N ALA A 507 27.18 3.42 4.72
CA ALA A 507 27.95 4.65 4.56
C ALA A 507 28.32 5.30 5.91
N LEU A 508 27.48 5.20 6.96
CA LEU A 508 27.73 5.76 8.29
C LEU A 508 28.42 4.79 9.28
N ARG A 509 28.46 3.47 9.01
CA ARG A 509 29.15 2.47 9.88
C ARG A 509 30.63 2.33 9.56
N VAL A 510 31.04 2.74 8.36
CA VAL A 510 32.45 2.80 7.97
C VAL A 510 33.06 4.20 8.24
N LEU A 511 32.23 5.09 8.78
CA LEU A 511 32.60 6.38 9.38
C LEU A 511 32.56 6.27 10.90
#